data_AF-A0A2V5QCM2-F1
#
_entry.id   AF-A0A2V5QCM2-F1
#
_cell.length_a   1.000
_cell.length_b   1.000
_cell.length_c   1.000
_cell.angle_alpha   90.00
_cell.angle_beta   90.00
_cell.angle_gamma   90.00
#
_symmetry.space_group_name_H-M   'P 1'
#
loop_
_entity.id
_entity.type
_entity.pdbx_description
1 polymer ?
#
loop_
_entity_poly.entity_id
_entity_poly.type
_entity_poly.pdbx_seq_one_letter_code
_entity_poly.pdbx_strand_id
1 'polypeptide(L)'
;MGKRTAQKRRDAVSSAVKARRTVPLDYAATLGRSDLLIMLGLVVVTLAIYAQVIGHQFITLDDPTYIQENSMVNHGLTRAGLAWAFTTFHVANWHPLTWISHMVDCQLFGMNAGGH
;
A
#
# COMPACT_ATOMS: atom_id res chain seq x y z
N MET A 1 -18.02 51.72 -36.77
CA MET A 1 -17.44 50.57 -37.50
C MET A 1 -16.80 49.53 -36.54
N GLY A 2 -17.50 49.04 -35.50
CA GLY A 2 -16.86 48.19 -34.46
C GLY A 2 -17.66 46.98 -33.95
N LYS A 3 -18.95 46.89 -34.30
CA LYS A 3 -19.85 45.83 -33.77
C LYS A 3 -19.73 44.49 -34.52
N ARG A 4 -19.37 44.51 -35.80
CA ARG A 4 -19.23 43.29 -36.63
C ARG A 4 -18.01 42.42 -36.25
N THR A 5 -16.92 43.03 -35.79
CA THR A 5 -15.67 42.35 -35.45
C THR A 5 -15.77 41.60 -34.10
N ALA A 6 -16.53 42.16 -33.16
CA ALA A 6 -16.80 41.52 -31.86
C ALA A 6 -17.71 40.30 -31.99
N GLN A 7 -18.73 40.37 -32.86
CA GLN A 7 -19.63 39.25 -33.13
C GLN A 7 -18.87 38.07 -33.75
N LYS A 8 -18.04 38.34 -34.77
CA LYS A 8 -17.22 37.30 -35.43
C LYS A 8 -16.24 36.61 -34.46
N ARG A 9 -15.69 37.33 -33.47
CA ARG A 9 -14.85 36.74 -32.41
C ARG A 9 -15.67 35.87 -31.46
N ARG A 10 -16.89 36.28 -31.08
CA ARG A 10 -17.78 35.49 -30.22
C ARG A 10 -18.24 34.20 -30.91
N ASP A 11 -18.56 34.27 -32.19
CA ASP A 11 -19.00 33.12 -32.98
C ASP A 11 -17.84 32.12 -33.19
N ALA A 12 -16.61 32.62 -33.39
CA ALA A 12 -15.42 31.77 -33.49
C ALA A 12 -15.07 31.08 -32.16
N VAL A 13 -15.22 31.77 -31.02
CA VAL A 13 -15.02 31.18 -29.68
C VAL A 13 -16.11 30.16 -29.37
N SER A 14 -17.37 30.41 -29.73
CA SER A 14 -18.49 29.47 -29.58
C SER A 14 -18.28 28.19 -30.41
N SER A 15 -17.76 28.34 -31.63
CA SER A 15 -17.37 27.22 -32.50
C SER A 15 -16.21 26.39 -31.91
N ALA A 16 -15.19 27.06 -31.35
CA ALA A 16 -14.04 26.39 -30.71
C ALA A 16 -14.43 25.66 -29.41
N VAL A 17 -15.38 26.19 -28.63
CA VAL A 17 -15.92 25.54 -27.43
C VAL A 17 -16.75 24.31 -27.82
N LYS A 18 -17.52 24.36 -28.91
CA LYS A 18 -18.30 23.22 -29.42
C LYS A 18 -17.43 22.14 -30.08
N ALA A 19 -16.24 22.51 -30.57
CA ALA A 19 -15.24 21.60 -31.12
C ALA A 19 -14.37 20.91 -30.06
N ARG A 20 -14.54 21.24 -28.76
CA ARG A 20 -13.93 20.49 -27.67
C ARG A 20 -14.62 19.13 -27.61
N ARG A 21 -14.12 18.17 -28.39
CA ARG A 21 -14.42 16.75 -28.25
C ARG A 21 -14.26 16.41 -26.77
N THR A 22 -15.36 16.25 -26.07
CA THR A 22 -15.40 15.50 -24.82
C THR A 22 -14.95 14.10 -25.20
N VAL A 23 -13.70 13.75 -24.86
CA VAL A 23 -13.29 12.36 -24.86
C VAL A 23 -14.30 11.66 -23.97
N PRO A 24 -15.13 10.72 -24.48
CA PRO A 24 -16.01 9.97 -23.63
C PRO A 24 -15.09 9.19 -22.69
N LEU A 25 -15.09 9.55 -21.41
CA LEU A 25 -14.49 8.74 -20.36
C LEU A 25 -15.46 7.60 -20.04
N ASP A 26 -15.84 6.85 -21.07
CA ASP A 26 -16.58 5.60 -20.94
C ASP A 26 -15.57 4.46 -21.05
N TYR A 27 -14.56 4.50 -20.19
CA TYR A 27 -13.64 3.39 -19.98
C TYR A 27 -14.32 2.42 -19.00
N ALA A 28 -15.49 1.90 -19.38
CA ALA A 28 -15.98 0.66 -18.77
C ALA A 28 -15.05 -0.45 -19.28
N ALA A 29 -13.88 -0.58 -18.65
CA ALA A 29 -12.92 -1.63 -18.98
C ALA A 29 -13.57 -2.97 -18.66
N THR A 30 -14.14 -3.61 -19.68
CA THR A 30 -14.55 -5.00 -19.59
C THR A 30 -13.29 -5.84 -19.60
N LEU A 31 -12.95 -6.44 -18.45
CA LEU A 31 -11.79 -7.33 -18.34
C LEU A 31 -11.96 -8.53 -19.27
N GLY A 32 -11.10 -8.61 -20.28
CA GLY A 32 -11.06 -9.75 -21.20
C GLY A 32 -10.33 -10.95 -20.60
N ARG A 33 -10.44 -12.11 -21.27
CA ARG A 33 -9.70 -13.32 -20.86
C ARG A 33 -8.19 -13.08 -20.80
N SER A 34 -7.64 -12.34 -21.76
CA SER A 34 -6.22 -11.99 -21.80
C SER A 34 -5.82 -11.10 -20.62
N ASP A 35 -6.64 -10.12 -20.25
CA ASP A 35 -6.38 -9.24 -19.11
C ASP A 35 -6.36 -10.04 -17.80
N LEU A 36 -7.31 -10.98 -17.63
CA LEU A 36 -7.34 -11.88 -16.47
C LEU A 36 -6.10 -12.77 -16.40
N LEU A 37 -5.63 -13.32 -17.53
CA LEU A 37 -4.41 -14.13 -17.59
C LEU A 37 -3.16 -13.31 -17.28
N ILE A 38 -3.08 -12.07 -17.77
CA ILE A 38 -1.97 -11.16 -17.45
C ILE A 38 -1.97 -10.84 -15.96
N MET A 39 -3.13 -10.47 -15.39
CA MET A 39 -3.24 -10.19 -13.95
C MET A 39 -2.89 -11.41 -13.10
N LEU A 40 -3.39 -12.60 -13.45
CA LEU A 40 -3.05 -13.83 -12.76
C LEU A 40 -1.54 -14.13 -12.87
N GLY A 41 -0.97 -13.99 -14.07
CA GLY A 41 0.45 -14.17 -14.30
C GLY A 41 1.29 -13.23 -13.44
N LEU A 42 0.90 -11.95 -13.34
CA LEU A 42 1.56 -10.97 -12.47
C LEU A 42 1.49 -11.39 -11.00
N VAL A 43 0.31 -11.76 -10.49
CA VAL A 43 0.15 -12.24 -9.11
C VAL A 43 1.04 -13.45 -8.85
N VAL A 44 1.04 -14.44 -9.74
CA VAL A 44 1.82 -15.67 -9.59
C VAL A 44 3.32 -15.37 -9.58
N VAL A 45 3.81 -14.55 -10.52
CA VAL A 45 5.23 -14.19 -10.58
C VAL A 45 5.66 -13.40 -9.34
N THR A 46 4.84 -12.44 -8.89
CA THR A 46 5.11 -11.70 -7.66
C THR A 46 5.16 -12.64 -6.45
N LEU A 47 4.17 -13.50 -6.27
CA LEU A 47 4.16 -14.46 -5.16
C LEU A 47 5.35 -15.43 -5.23
N ALA A 48 5.72 -15.92 -6.41
CA ALA A 48 6.85 -16.84 -6.59
C ALA A 48 8.19 -16.19 -6.19
N ILE A 49 8.38 -14.90 -6.53
CA ILE A 49 9.58 -14.16 -6.14
C ILE A 49 9.60 -13.93 -4.62
N TYR A 50 8.47 -13.61 -4.00
CA TYR A 50 8.41 -13.36 -2.55
C TYR A 50 8.37 -14.64 -1.70
N ALA A 51 7.99 -15.79 -2.27
CA ALA A 51 7.92 -17.06 -1.54
C ALA A 51 9.27 -17.48 -0.92
N GLN A 52 10.40 -17.03 -1.50
CA GLN A 52 11.72 -17.29 -0.92
C GLN A 52 11.92 -16.66 0.47
N VAL A 53 11.21 -15.56 0.78
CA VAL A 53 11.34 -14.83 2.06
C VAL A 53 10.93 -15.69 3.25
N ILE A 54 10.02 -16.65 3.05
CA ILE A 54 9.58 -17.59 4.09
C ILE A 54 10.76 -18.44 4.63
N GLY A 55 11.84 -18.59 3.86
CA GLY A 55 13.05 -19.30 4.28
C GLY A 55 14.13 -18.42 4.93
N HIS A 56 13.98 -17.09 4.88
CA HIS A 56 14.99 -16.18 5.42
C HIS A 56 14.93 -16.12 6.95
N GLN A 57 16.06 -15.76 7.56
CA GLN A 57 16.21 -15.61 9.01
C GLN A 57 16.23 -14.13 9.37
N PHE A 58 16.02 -13.83 10.66
CA PHE A 58 16.24 -12.49 11.19
C PHE A 58 17.69 -12.03 10.94
N ILE A 59 17.86 -10.75 10.67
CA ILE A 59 19.13 -10.09 10.42
C ILE A 59 19.52 -9.17 11.57
N THR A 60 20.80 -8.81 11.68
CA THR A 60 21.34 -8.08 12.83
C THR A 60 21.16 -6.55 12.76
N LEU A 61 20.20 -6.06 11.97
CA LEU A 61 20.00 -4.63 11.79
C LEU A 61 19.04 -4.07 12.85
N ASP A 62 17.78 -4.47 12.77
CA ASP A 62 16.68 -3.98 13.59
C ASP A 62 15.91 -5.10 14.29
N ASP A 63 15.89 -6.31 13.73
CA ASP A 63 15.22 -7.48 14.33
C ASP A 63 15.61 -7.78 15.78
N PRO A 64 16.89 -7.63 16.23
CA PRO A 64 17.23 -7.86 17.62
C PRO A 64 16.43 -6.94 18.54
N THR A 65 16.41 -5.65 18.24
CA THR A 65 15.77 -4.65 19.09
C THR A 65 14.25 -4.61 18.95
N TYR A 66 13.71 -4.87 17.76
CA TYR A 66 12.27 -4.78 17.52
C TYR A 66 11.51 -6.06 17.89
N ILE A 67 12.15 -7.22 17.76
CA ILE A 67 11.49 -8.52 17.92
C ILE A 67 12.23 -9.37 18.97
N GLN A 68 13.48 -9.77 18.70
CA GLN A 68 14.13 -10.85 19.45
C GLN A 68 14.37 -10.52 20.94
N GLU A 69 14.87 -9.33 21.22
CA GLU A 69 15.20 -8.85 22.57
C GLU A 69 14.03 -8.09 23.22
N ASN A 70 12.96 -7.82 22.46
CA ASN A 70 11.79 -7.11 22.96
C ASN A 70 10.77 -8.06 23.57
N SER A 71 10.89 -8.27 24.89
CA SER A 71 9.97 -9.13 25.66
C SER A 71 8.49 -8.70 25.63
N MET A 72 8.19 -7.44 25.31
CA MET A 72 6.80 -6.99 25.15
C MET A 72 6.20 -7.49 23.85
N VAL A 73 7.04 -7.76 22.84
CA VAL A 73 6.65 -8.17 21.49
C VAL A 73 6.73 -9.69 21.31
N ASN A 74 7.87 -10.31 21.64
CA ASN A 74 8.11 -11.74 21.37
C ASN A 74 7.23 -12.71 22.17
N HIS A 75 6.55 -12.25 23.23
CA HIS A 75 5.56 -13.03 23.97
C HIS A 75 4.14 -12.95 23.37
N GLY A 76 4.00 -12.30 22.22
CA GLY A 76 2.72 -12.16 21.53
C GLY A 76 1.80 -11.13 22.18
N LEU A 77 0.50 -11.22 21.89
CA LEU A 77 -0.47 -10.21 22.32
C LEU A 77 -0.81 -10.36 23.80
N THR A 78 -0.23 -9.51 24.64
CA THR A 78 -0.51 -9.45 26.07
C THR A 78 -1.15 -8.11 26.47
N ARG A 79 -1.88 -8.07 27.60
CA ARG A 79 -2.44 -6.82 28.12
C ARG A 79 -1.35 -5.79 28.43
N ALA A 80 -0.23 -6.25 28.97
CA ALA A 80 0.93 -5.42 29.26
C ALA A 80 1.56 -4.89 27.97
N GLY A 81 1.75 -5.74 26.95
CA GLY A 81 2.25 -5.35 25.63
C GLY A 81 1.34 -4.33 24.94
N LEU A 82 0.02 -4.49 25.01
CA LEU A 82 -0.92 -3.54 24.43
C LEU A 82 -0.82 -2.16 25.10
N ALA A 83 -0.80 -2.11 26.44
CA ALA A 83 -0.62 -0.85 27.16
C ALA A 83 0.75 -0.21 26.86
N TRP A 84 1.80 -1.03 26.80
CA TRP A 84 3.16 -0.60 26.45
C TRP A 84 3.22 0.00 25.04
N ALA A 85 2.58 -0.62 24.05
CA ALA A 85 2.59 -0.16 22.67
C ALA A 85 2.09 1.29 22.51
N PHE A 86 1.07 1.69 23.28
CA PHE A 86 0.52 3.06 23.22
C PHE A 86 1.29 4.09 24.04
N THR A 87 2.19 3.67 24.92
CA THR A 87 2.87 4.54 25.89
C THR A 87 4.37 4.67 25.67
N THR A 88 4.97 3.78 24.87
CA THR A 88 6.41 3.67 24.68
C THR A 88 6.93 4.46 23.48
N PHE A 89 8.08 5.11 23.65
CA PHE A 89 8.94 5.54 22.54
C PHE A 89 10.15 4.62 22.52
N HIS A 90 10.15 3.63 21.64
CA HIS A 90 11.20 2.61 21.59
C HIS A 90 12.01 2.75 20.28
N VAL A 91 13.34 2.71 20.40
CA VAL A 91 14.28 3.13 19.33
C VAL A 91 13.96 4.54 18.79
N ALA A 92 13.64 5.47 19.68
CA ALA A 92 13.24 6.85 19.35
C ALA A 92 11.96 6.98 18.48
N ASN A 93 11.14 5.92 18.37
CA ASN A 93 9.92 5.93 17.57
C ASN A 93 8.67 5.61 18.42
N TRP A 94 7.55 6.25 18.10
CA TRP A 94 6.21 5.90 18.61
C TRP A 94 5.34 5.39 17.47
N HIS A 95 5.02 4.10 17.52
CA HIS A 95 4.24 3.40 16.49
C HIS A 95 3.46 2.23 17.11
N PRO A 96 2.35 2.50 17.83
CA PRO A 96 1.60 1.49 18.56
C PRO A 96 1.09 0.36 17.66
N LEU A 97 0.61 0.67 16.46
CA LEU A 97 0.08 -0.34 15.54
C LEU A 97 1.16 -1.29 15.02
N THR A 98 2.39 -0.79 14.78
CA THR A 98 3.54 -1.62 14.41
C THR A 98 3.87 -2.61 15.53
N TRP A 99 3.86 -2.17 16.78
CA TRP A 99 4.09 -3.06 17.92
C TRP A 99 3.03 -4.15 18.04
N ILE A 100 1.77 -3.79 17.86
CA ILE A 100 0.66 -4.75 17.89
C ILE A 100 0.77 -5.75 16.72
N SER A 101 1.17 -5.29 15.53
CA SER A 101 1.42 -6.18 14.38
C SER A 101 2.46 -7.24 14.73
N HIS A 102 3.65 -6.83 15.19
CA HIS A 102 4.69 -7.79 15.55
C HIS A 102 4.27 -8.73 16.69
N MET A 103 3.49 -8.26 17.67
CA MET A 103 2.91 -9.14 18.70
C MET A 103 1.97 -10.17 18.10
N VAL A 104 1.14 -9.80 17.13
CA VAL A 104 0.26 -10.75 16.42
C VAL A 104 1.10 -11.75 15.64
N ASP A 105 2.15 -11.31 14.96
CA ASP A 105 3.04 -12.20 14.21
C ASP A 105 3.73 -13.19 15.16
N CYS A 106 4.24 -12.72 16.31
CA CYS A 106 4.81 -13.58 17.35
C CYS A 106 3.78 -14.54 17.95
N GLN A 107 2.52 -14.12 18.07
CA GLN A 107 1.44 -14.96 18.58
C GLN A 107 1.09 -16.11 17.63
N LEU A 108 1.14 -15.86 16.32
CA LEU A 108 0.75 -16.82 15.28
C LEU A 108 1.91 -17.72 14.86
N PHE A 109 3.12 -17.16 14.78
CA PHE A 109 4.28 -17.83 14.18
C PHE A 109 5.44 -18.06 15.17
N GLY A 110 5.32 -17.60 16.41
CA GLY A 110 6.39 -17.70 17.40
C GLY A 110 7.57 -16.81 17.03
N MET A 111 8.80 -17.31 17.19
CA MET A 111 10.03 -16.62 16.77
C MET A 111 10.55 -17.13 15.42
N ASN A 112 9.64 -17.51 14.52
CA ASN A 112 9.99 -17.98 13.19
C ASN A 112 10.04 -16.81 12.22
N ALA A 113 11.25 -16.32 11.93
CA ALA A 113 11.52 -15.19 11.03
C ALA A 113 10.71 -15.19 9.73
N GLY A 114 10.52 -16.34 9.09
CA GLY A 114 9.80 -16.44 7.82
C GLY A 114 8.28 -16.35 7.92
N GLY A 115 7.72 -16.36 9.13
CA GLY A 115 6.30 -16.16 9.39
C GLY A 115 5.93 -14.73 9.79
N HIS A 116 6.91 -13.90 10.16
CA HIS A 116 6.70 -12.48 10.49
C HIS A 116 6.57 -11.60 9.24
#